data_AF-A0A0S7ZM14-F1
#
_entry.id   AF-A0A0S7ZM14-F1
#
_cell.length_a   1.000
_cell.length_b   1.000
_cell.length_c   1.000
_cell.angle_alpha   90.00
_cell.angle_beta   90.00
_cell.angle_gamma   90.00
#
_symmetry.space_group_name_H-M   'P 1'
#
loop_
_entity.id
_entity.type
_entity.pdbx_description
1 polymer ?
#
loop_
_entity_poly.entity_id
_entity_poly.type
_entity_poly.pdbx_seq_one_letter_code
_entity_poly.pdbx_strand_id
1 'polypeptide(L)'
;MSARFTRHAVAVAWLTGLTACAHGNQSNRVPSDSLATAGVPDSPTDAGQMMSEDLVAAWMLRSDPPQRPTGLRITFTVDSVSGSRFYGELSHFFSGNVGTDPRDFEPFIGSVRGGEIAFDVTRRSRPNAGVSLVGHLGTDTVFCDTLVLGPDTLTGRGRIWFLVRENR
;
A
#
# COMPACT_ATOMS: atom_id res chain seq x y z
N MET A 1 24.48 -2.43 -32.48
CA MET A 1 24.01 -3.61 -31.71
C MET A 1 22.74 -3.20 -30.99
N SER A 2 21.61 -3.85 -31.27
CA SER A 2 20.30 -3.43 -30.73
C SER A 2 19.77 -4.45 -29.73
N ALA A 3 19.68 -4.09 -28.46
CA ALA A 3 19.06 -4.92 -27.43
C ALA A 3 17.55 -4.62 -27.37
N ARG A 4 16.72 -5.60 -27.78
CA ARG A 4 15.28 -5.59 -27.50
C ARG A 4 15.05 -6.10 -26.08
N PHE A 5 14.42 -5.32 -25.21
CA PHE A 5 13.99 -5.78 -23.88
C PHE A 5 12.49 -6.07 -23.85
N THR A 6 12.16 -7.34 -23.62
CA THR A 6 10.79 -7.85 -23.54
C THR A 6 10.16 -7.50 -22.19
N ARG A 7 9.17 -6.60 -22.19
CA ARG A 7 8.34 -6.33 -21.02
C ARG A 7 7.49 -7.57 -20.71
N HIS A 8 7.68 -8.16 -19.54
CA HIS A 8 6.77 -9.19 -19.01
C HIS A 8 5.64 -8.50 -18.26
N ALA A 9 4.44 -8.53 -18.82
CA ALA A 9 3.23 -8.14 -18.11
C ALA A 9 2.74 -9.33 -17.27
N VAL A 10 2.63 -9.16 -15.96
CA VAL A 10 2.01 -10.16 -15.08
C VAL A 10 0.50 -9.93 -15.10
N ALA A 11 -0.24 -10.83 -15.72
CA ALA A 11 -1.70 -10.82 -15.71
C ALA A 11 -2.22 -11.63 -14.51
N VAL A 12 -3.01 -11.01 -13.64
CA VAL A 12 -3.71 -11.69 -12.55
C VAL A 12 -5.11 -12.08 -13.02
N ALA A 13 -5.43 -13.37 -12.99
CA ALA A 13 -6.72 -13.90 -13.40
C ALA A 13 -7.67 -14.02 -12.19
N TRP A 14 -8.93 -13.63 -12.38
CA TRP A 14 -9.98 -13.74 -11.38
C TRP A 14 -10.67 -15.11 -11.45
N LEU A 15 -10.91 -15.71 -10.29
CA LEU A 15 -11.69 -16.95 -10.15
C LEU A 15 -12.98 -16.64 -9.37
N THR A 16 -14.11 -16.67 -10.06
CA THR A 16 -15.45 -16.59 -9.46
C THR A 16 -15.92 -17.97 -9.01
N GLY A 17 -16.56 -18.03 -7.83
CA GLY A 17 -17.12 -19.26 -7.27
C GLY A 17 -18.35 -18.99 -6.42
N LEU A 18 -19.53 -19.16 -7.02
CA LEU A 18 -20.83 -19.18 -6.35
C LEU A 18 -21.35 -20.61 -6.28
N THR A 19 -21.66 -21.12 -5.09
CA THR A 19 -22.62 -22.22 -4.94
C THR A 19 -23.34 -22.14 -3.59
N ALA A 20 -24.64 -22.38 -3.59
CA ALA A 20 -25.50 -22.41 -2.40
C ALA A 20 -26.01 -23.84 -2.11
N CYS A 21 -26.40 -24.09 -0.85
CA CYS A 21 -27.34 -25.11 -0.33
C CYS A 21 -27.39 -24.92 1.21
N ALA A 22 -28.45 -25.21 1.97
CA ALA A 22 -29.57 -26.12 1.74
C ALA A 22 -30.90 -25.63 2.37
N HIS A 23 -31.95 -26.46 2.27
CA HIS A 23 -33.36 -26.16 2.56
C HIS A 23 -33.85 -26.97 3.78
N GLY A 24 -34.70 -26.42 4.67
CA GLY A 24 -35.21 -27.18 5.82
C GLY A 24 -36.30 -26.47 6.65
N ASN A 25 -37.37 -27.21 7.00
CA ASN A 25 -38.61 -26.75 7.65
C ASN A 25 -38.86 -27.57 8.94
N GLN A 26 -39.67 -27.20 9.95
CA GLN A 26 -40.63 -26.09 10.12
C GLN A 26 -40.90 -25.84 11.63
N SER A 27 -41.47 -24.68 11.99
CA SER A 27 -42.25 -24.39 13.23
C SER A 27 -41.72 -24.81 14.62
N ASN A 28 -41.32 -23.83 15.45
CA ASN A 28 -41.91 -23.69 16.79
C ASN A 28 -41.84 -22.25 17.36
N ARG A 29 -42.79 -21.97 18.26
CA ARG A 29 -43.18 -20.70 18.91
C ARG A 29 -42.08 -19.66 19.26
N VAL A 30 -42.44 -18.39 19.03
CA VAL A 30 -41.91 -17.20 19.73
C VAL A 30 -42.54 -17.14 21.14
N PRO A 31 -41.75 -16.82 22.18
CA PRO A 31 -41.95 -15.55 22.88
C PRO A 31 -40.74 -14.63 22.72
N SER A 32 -40.99 -13.32 22.60
CA SER A 32 -39.92 -12.32 22.54
C SER A 32 -39.22 -12.23 23.89
N ASP A 33 -37.95 -12.66 23.95
CA ASP A 33 -37.08 -12.35 25.07
C ASP A 33 -35.78 -11.71 24.56
N SER A 34 -35.42 -10.59 25.18
CA SER A 34 -34.50 -9.60 24.63
C SER A 34 -33.04 -9.99 24.84
N LEU A 35 -32.52 -10.91 24.02
CA LEU A 35 -31.08 -11.04 23.84
C LEU A 35 -30.61 -9.97 22.87
N ALA A 36 -30.02 -8.91 23.43
CA ALA A 36 -29.38 -7.85 22.68
C ALA A 36 -28.46 -8.45 21.61
N THR A 37 -28.69 -8.07 20.35
CA THR A 37 -27.74 -8.31 19.26
C THR A 37 -26.40 -7.80 19.74
N ALA A 38 -25.44 -8.72 19.98
CA ALA A 38 -24.06 -8.34 20.19
C ALA A 38 -23.67 -7.50 18.98
N GLY A 39 -23.41 -6.21 19.22
CA GLY A 39 -23.22 -5.25 18.15
C GLY A 39 -22.16 -5.78 17.20
N VAL A 40 -22.55 -6.07 15.96
CA VAL A 40 -21.61 -6.05 14.85
C VAL A 40 -20.94 -4.69 15.00
N PRO A 41 -19.61 -4.60 15.20
CA PRO A 41 -18.97 -3.30 15.31
C PRO A 41 -19.33 -2.55 14.04
N ASP A 42 -20.01 -1.41 14.19
CA ASP A 42 -20.46 -0.62 13.05
C ASP A 42 -19.26 -0.41 12.13
N SER A 43 -19.33 -1.00 10.93
CA SER A 43 -18.31 -0.81 9.90
C SER A 43 -18.16 0.70 9.73
N PRO A 44 -16.97 1.27 9.97
CA PRO A 44 -16.83 2.68 10.32
C PRO A 44 -17.53 3.57 9.30
N THR A 45 -18.60 4.22 9.76
CA THR A 45 -19.49 5.05 8.96
C THR A 45 -18.70 6.13 8.25
N ASP A 46 -18.52 5.96 6.94
CA ASP A 46 -18.01 6.93 5.99
C ASP A 46 -16.76 7.72 6.46
N ALA A 47 -15.77 6.98 6.99
CA ALA A 47 -14.40 7.49 7.13
C ALA A 47 -13.78 7.59 5.73
N GLY A 48 -14.14 8.67 5.02
CA GLY A 48 -13.91 8.86 3.58
C GLY A 48 -12.56 8.34 3.09
N GLN A 49 -12.60 7.50 2.05
CA GLN A 49 -11.39 6.95 1.45
C GLN A 49 -10.52 8.09 0.92
N MET A 50 -9.22 8.04 1.22
CA MET A 50 -8.27 9.06 0.81
C MET A 50 -8.25 9.22 -0.72
N MET A 51 -8.37 10.46 -1.20
CA MET A 51 -8.41 10.78 -2.62
C MET A 51 -7.00 10.95 -3.20
N SER A 52 -6.87 11.10 -4.51
CA SER A 52 -5.57 11.33 -5.15
C SER A 52 -4.89 12.59 -4.65
N GLU A 53 -5.65 13.66 -4.41
CA GLU A 53 -5.19 14.98 -3.99
C GLU A 53 -4.62 14.96 -2.56
N ASP A 54 -5.17 14.09 -1.70
CA ASP A 54 -4.71 13.89 -0.33
C ASP A 54 -3.33 13.24 -0.27
N LEU A 55 -2.80 12.68 -1.37
CA LEU A 55 -1.43 12.18 -1.40
C LEU A 55 -0.38 13.28 -1.25
N VAL A 56 -0.69 14.56 -1.48
CA VAL A 56 0.30 15.67 -1.38
C VAL A 56 0.74 15.87 0.07
N ALA A 57 1.81 15.17 0.46
CA ALA A 57 2.41 15.18 1.79
C ALA A 57 3.80 14.50 1.78
N ALA A 58 4.49 14.59 2.93
CA ALA A 58 5.56 13.66 3.27
C ALA A 58 4.98 12.37 3.86
N TRP A 59 5.52 11.22 3.44
CA TRP A 59 5.06 9.87 3.75
C TRP A 59 6.22 9.02 4.25
N MET A 60 6.09 8.45 5.44
CA MET A 60 7.12 7.59 6.04
C MET A 60 6.71 6.13 5.98
N LEU A 61 7.59 5.28 5.44
CA LEU A 61 7.43 3.84 5.45
C LEU A 61 7.55 3.28 6.88
N ARG A 62 6.55 2.51 7.28
CA ARG A 62 6.44 1.81 8.57
C ARG A 62 6.12 0.34 8.35
N SER A 63 6.28 -0.46 9.41
CA SER A 63 5.88 -1.86 9.44
C SER A 63 5.28 -2.23 10.79
N ASP A 64 4.40 -3.23 10.78
CA ASP A 64 3.82 -3.87 11.96
C ASP A 64 4.12 -5.39 11.92
N PRO A 65 4.70 -5.98 13.00
CA PRO A 65 5.26 -5.32 14.18
C PRO A 65 6.44 -4.38 13.85
N PRO A 66 6.61 -3.26 14.58
CA PRO A 66 7.65 -2.28 14.30
C PRO A 66 9.05 -2.90 14.46
N GLN A 67 9.90 -2.71 13.44
CA GLN A 67 11.24 -3.30 13.45
C GLN A 67 12.16 -2.65 14.48
N ARG A 68 12.38 -3.33 15.61
CA ARG A 68 13.53 -3.07 16.48
C ARG A 68 14.84 -3.40 15.74
N PRO A 69 15.87 -2.59 15.96
CA PRO A 69 16.22 -1.47 15.10
C PRO A 69 16.95 -1.95 13.83
N THR A 70 16.23 -2.24 12.75
CA THR A 70 16.86 -2.50 11.43
C THR A 70 17.27 -1.22 10.70
N GLY A 71 16.97 -0.04 11.27
CA GLY A 71 17.38 1.27 10.76
C GLY A 71 16.80 1.65 9.40
N LEU A 72 15.86 0.85 8.87
CA LEU A 72 15.17 1.19 7.63
C LEU A 72 14.23 2.38 7.86
N ARG A 73 14.63 3.56 7.39
CA ARG A 73 13.77 4.75 7.33
C ARG A 73 13.73 5.23 5.89
N ILE A 74 12.58 5.12 5.26
CA ILE A 74 12.32 5.70 3.95
C ILE A 74 11.22 6.75 4.11
N THR A 75 11.50 7.96 3.63
CA THR A 75 10.51 9.04 3.52
C THR A 75 10.41 9.47 2.07
N PHE A 76 9.20 9.44 1.53
CA PHE A 76 8.85 9.96 0.22
C PHE A 76 8.12 11.30 0.43
N THR A 77 8.30 12.25 -0.47
CA THR A 77 7.45 13.44 -0.55
C THR A 77 6.69 13.39 -1.87
N VAL A 78 5.40 13.64 -1.83
CA VAL A 78 4.57 13.82 -3.02
C VAL A 78 4.26 15.31 -3.12
N ASP A 79 4.78 15.94 -4.16
CA ASP A 79 4.76 17.40 -4.32
C ASP A 79 3.52 17.89 -5.08
N SER A 80 2.99 17.05 -5.97
CA SER A 80 1.83 17.41 -6.80
C SER A 80 1.07 16.20 -7.35
N VAL A 81 -0.19 16.45 -7.69
CA VAL A 81 -1.14 15.48 -8.24
C VAL A 81 -1.76 16.07 -9.51
N SER A 82 -1.99 15.23 -10.51
CA SER A 82 -2.62 15.60 -11.79
C SER A 82 -3.51 14.45 -12.25
N GLY A 83 -4.79 14.52 -11.88
CA GLY A 83 -5.75 13.43 -12.06
C GLY A 83 -5.27 12.16 -11.37
N SER A 84 -5.25 11.04 -12.09
CA SER A 84 -4.81 9.74 -11.58
C SER A 84 -3.29 9.58 -11.39
N ARG A 85 -2.49 10.64 -11.53
CA ARG A 85 -1.02 10.61 -11.38
C ARG A 85 -0.57 11.52 -10.26
N PHE A 86 0.51 11.12 -9.60
CA PHE A 86 1.21 11.96 -8.63
C PHE A 86 2.71 11.98 -8.90
N TYR A 87 3.35 13.05 -8.48
CA TYR A 87 4.76 13.34 -8.71
C TYR A 87 5.41 13.56 -7.35
N GLY A 88 6.60 13.01 -7.17
CA GLY A 88 7.29 13.10 -5.89
C GLY A 88 8.77 12.79 -5.97
N GLU A 89 9.43 12.91 -4.84
CA GLU A 89 10.83 12.57 -4.65
C GLU A 89 11.01 11.71 -3.40
N LEU A 90 12.09 10.93 -3.38
CA LEU A 90 12.55 10.31 -2.14
C LEU A 90 13.35 11.37 -1.38
N SER A 91 12.95 11.69 -0.15
CA SER A 91 13.60 12.73 0.66
C SER A 91 14.49 12.15 1.77
N HIS A 92 14.29 10.89 2.17
CA HIS A 92 15.19 10.16 3.07
C HIS A 92 15.25 8.68 2.71
N PHE A 93 16.46 8.09 2.66
CA PHE A 93 16.66 6.64 2.60
C PHE A 93 17.80 6.24 3.53
N PHE A 94 17.47 5.52 4.59
CA PHE A 94 18.40 4.89 5.52
C PHE A 94 18.17 3.39 5.52
N SER A 95 19.26 2.62 5.55
CA SER A 95 19.25 1.18 5.80
C SER A 95 20.29 0.88 6.89
N GLY A 96 19.85 0.37 8.04
CA GLY A 96 20.67 0.38 9.25
C GLY A 96 21.07 1.82 9.62
N ASN A 97 22.36 2.03 9.88
CA ASN A 97 22.92 3.36 10.17
C ASN A 97 23.46 4.07 8.91
N VAL A 98 23.25 3.51 7.72
CA VAL A 98 23.77 4.09 6.46
C VAL A 98 22.67 4.89 5.78
N GLY A 99 22.83 6.22 5.79
CA GLY A 99 22.06 7.11 4.92
C GLY A 99 22.58 7.05 3.49
N THR A 100 21.67 7.04 2.52
CA THR A 100 21.97 7.31 1.11
C THR A 100 21.53 8.74 0.79
N ASP A 101 22.32 9.47 -0.01
CA ASP A 101 21.93 10.81 -0.46
C ASP A 101 20.63 10.71 -1.29
N PRO A 102 19.56 11.44 -0.92
CA PRO A 102 18.33 11.54 -1.73
C PRO A 102 18.58 11.81 -3.22
N ARG A 103 19.64 12.57 -3.56
CA ARG A 103 20.02 12.94 -4.93
C ARG A 103 20.55 11.78 -5.79
N ASP A 104 20.85 10.63 -5.17
CA ASP A 104 21.13 9.38 -5.89
C ASP A 104 19.88 8.79 -6.54
N PHE A 105 18.69 9.24 -6.16
CA PHE A 105 17.42 8.76 -6.71
C PHE A 105 16.84 9.77 -7.72
N GLU A 106 16.13 9.26 -8.71
CA GLU A 106 15.31 10.10 -9.58
C GLU A 106 13.99 10.48 -8.86
N PRO A 107 13.43 11.66 -9.14
CA PRO A 107 12.02 11.94 -8.89
C PRO A 107 11.15 10.86 -9.55
N PHE A 108 10.10 10.45 -8.87
CA PHE A 108 9.20 9.38 -9.31
C PHE A 108 7.86 9.94 -9.80
N ILE A 109 7.20 9.13 -10.63
CA ILE A 109 5.80 9.33 -11.02
C ILE A 109 5.05 8.09 -10.57
N GLY A 110 4.01 8.29 -9.78
CA GLY A 110 3.08 7.25 -9.38
C GLY A 110 1.70 7.43 -9.97
N SER A 111 0.83 6.47 -9.70
CA SER A 111 -0.59 6.51 -10.11
C SER A 111 -1.53 5.97 -9.05
N VAL A 112 -2.73 6.55 -8.99
CA VAL A 112 -3.87 6.06 -8.21
C VAL A 112 -4.98 5.62 -9.15
N ARG A 113 -5.54 4.42 -8.95
CA ARG A 113 -6.69 3.92 -9.73
C ARG A 113 -7.60 3.05 -8.88
N GLY A 114 -8.83 3.52 -8.63
CA GLY A 114 -9.84 2.74 -7.91
C GLY A 114 -9.43 2.37 -6.48
N GLY A 115 -8.67 3.24 -5.81
CA GLY A 115 -8.10 3.00 -4.48
C GLY A 115 -6.76 2.25 -4.48
N GLU A 116 -6.33 1.65 -5.59
CA GLU A 116 -4.97 1.11 -5.75
C GLU A 116 -3.96 2.24 -6.01
N ILE A 117 -2.76 2.14 -5.43
CA ILE A 117 -1.64 3.06 -5.62
C ILE A 117 -0.38 2.27 -6.03
N ALA A 118 0.34 2.79 -7.03
CA ALA A 118 1.61 2.20 -7.48
C ALA A 118 2.64 3.27 -7.84
N PHE A 119 3.91 3.07 -7.47
CA PHE A 119 5.05 3.90 -7.91
C PHE A 119 6.40 3.18 -7.81
N ASP A 120 7.37 3.64 -8.62
CA ASP A 120 8.74 3.15 -8.65
C ASP A 120 9.73 4.32 -8.46
N VAL A 121 10.62 4.20 -7.47
CA VAL A 121 11.74 5.12 -7.23
C VAL A 121 13.03 4.46 -7.72
N THR A 122 13.60 5.00 -8.80
CA THR A 122 14.84 4.44 -9.40
C THR A 122 16.08 5.12 -8.84
N ARG A 123 17.09 4.34 -8.42
CA ARG A 123 18.41 4.87 -8.07
C ARG A 123 19.28 5.04 -9.32
N ARG A 124 19.73 6.27 -9.58
CA ARG A 124 20.50 6.69 -10.77
C ARG A 124 21.70 5.79 -11.08
N SER A 125 22.50 5.51 -10.06
CA SER A 125 23.74 4.74 -10.19
C SER A 125 23.53 3.23 -10.23
N ARG A 126 22.35 2.72 -9.82
CA ARG A 126 22.02 1.30 -9.72
C ARG A 126 20.50 1.10 -9.89
N PRO A 127 19.98 0.94 -11.11
CA PRO A 127 18.54 0.82 -11.35
C PRO A 127 17.86 -0.30 -10.54
N ASN A 128 18.54 -1.43 -10.36
CA ASN A 128 18.05 -2.58 -9.58
C ASN A 128 18.19 -2.42 -8.04
N ALA A 129 18.48 -1.20 -7.56
CA ALA A 129 18.60 -0.85 -6.14
C ALA A 129 17.59 0.23 -5.72
N GLY A 130 16.49 0.35 -6.46
CA GLY A 130 15.39 1.28 -6.20
C GLY A 130 14.38 0.78 -5.16
N VAL A 131 13.25 1.49 -5.08
CA VAL A 131 12.07 1.10 -4.30
C VAL A 131 10.90 0.92 -5.27
N SER A 132 10.15 -0.17 -5.17
CA SER A 132 8.86 -0.35 -5.85
C SER A 132 7.78 -0.57 -4.81
N LEU A 133 6.63 0.09 -4.96
CA LEU A 133 5.50 -0.03 -4.04
C LEU A 133 4.20 -0.20 -4.84
N VAL A 134 3.44 -1.22 -4.48
CA VAL A 134 2.03 -1.40 -4.85
C VAL A 134 1.22 -1.58 -3.57
N GLY A 135 0.08 -0.92 -3.50
CA GLY A 135 -0.73 -0.86 -2.28
C GLY A 135 -2.13 -0.29 -2.52
N HIS A 136 -2.83 -0.02 -1.43
CA HIS A 136 -4.16 0.57 -1.44
C HIS A 136 -4.32 1.72 -0.44
N LEU A 137 -5.17 2.68 -0.80
CA LEU A 137 -5.49 3.87 0.00
C LEU A 137 -6.51 3.53 1.09
N GLY A 138 -6.11 3.69 2.35
CA GLY A 138 -7.00 3.76 3.51
C GLY A 138 -7.52 5.18 3.74
N THR A 139 -7.84 5.52 5.00
CA THR A 139 -8.31 6.86 5.38
C THR A 139 -7.16 7.87 5.57
N ASP A 140 -6.08 7.49 6.26
CA ASP A 140 -4.91 8.34 6.55
C ASP A 140 -3.56 7.68 6.18
N THR A 141 -3.63 6.46 5.67
CA THR A 141 -2.53 5.49 5.55
C THR A 141 -2.60 4.80 4.20
N VAL A 142 -1.45 4.54 3.58
CA VAL A 142 -1.34 3.64 2.43
C VAL A 142 -0.90 2.27 2.93
N PHE A 143 -1.68 1.23 2.70
CA PHE A 143 -1.27 -0.14 3.00
C PHE A 143 -0.48 -0.70 1.81
N CYS A 144 0.69 -1.29 2.05
CA CYS A 144 1.56 -1.81 1.00
C CYS A 144 1.37 -3.32 0.84
N ASP A 145 0.73 -3.73 -0.26
CA ASP A 145 0.53 -5.14 -0.62
C ASP A 145 1.84 -5.77 -1.14
N THR A 146 2.65 -4.98 -1.85
CA THR A 146 4.00 -5.36 -2.30
C THR A 146 4.96 -4.21 -2.12
N LEU A 147 6.10 -4.49 -1.47
CA LEU A 147 7.24 -3.59 -1.37
C LEU A 147 8.48 -4.32 -1.91
N VAL A 148 9.23 -3.69 -2.82
CA VAL A 148 10.54 -4.19 -3.28
C VAL A 148 11.60 -3.17 -2.90
N LEU A 149 12.68 -3.62 -2.26
CA LEU A 149 13.84 -2.81 -1.87
C LEU A 149 15.08 -3.39 -2.55
N GLY A 150 15.45 -2.84 -3.70
CA GLY A 150 16.48 -3.38 -4.57
C GLY A 150 16.21 -4.84 -4.99
N PRO A 151 17.09 -5.81 -4.67
CA PRO A 151 16.83 -7.21 -4.98
C PRO A 151 15.82 -7.88 -4.04
N ASP A 152 15.54 -7.29 -2.87
CA ASP A 152 14.74 -7.91 -1.83
C ASP A 152 13.25 -7.61 -2.02
N THR A 153 12.48 -8.64 -2.36
CA THR A 153 11.02 -8.58 -2.47
C THR A 153 10.39 -8.86 -1.10
N LEU A 154 9.79 -7.83 -0.50
CA LEU A 154 9.11 -7.87 0.79
C LEU A 154 7.59 -7.97 0.57
N THR A 155 7.12 -9.19 0.32
CA THR A 155 5.68 -9.53 0.32
C THR A 155 5.21 -9.94 1.71
N GLY A 156 3.93 -9.72 2.01
CA GLY A 156 3.30 -9.81 3.34
C GLY A 156 3.22 -11.20 4.00
N ARG A 157 4.32 -11.97 4.03
CA ARG A 157 4.45 -13.23 4.78
C ARG A 157 4.60 -12.97 6.29
N GLY A 158 3.56 -12.41 6.91
CA GLY A 158 3.50 -12.11 8.36
C GLY A 158 4.08 -10.75 8.77
N ARG A 159 4.12 -9.77 7.85
CA ARG A 159 4.47 -8.36 8.13
C ARG A 159 3.58 -7.46 7.29
N ILE A 160 3.02 -6.42 7.90
CA ILE A 160 2.27 -5.39 7.19
C ILE A 160 3.20 -4.20 7.01
N TRP A 161 3.41 -3.76 5.77
CA TRP A 161 4.10 -2.51 5.44
C TRP A 161 3.06 -1.45 5.10
N PHE A 162 3.31 -0.20 5.49
CA PHE A 162 2.39 0.90 5.24
C PHE A 162 3.11 2.25 5.24
N LEU A 163 2.57 3.23 4.51
CA LEU A 163 3.00 4.62 4.56
C LEU A 163 2.07 5.39 5.50
N VAL A 164 2.64 6.08 6.49
CA VAL A 164 1.92 7.06 7.31
C VAL A 164 2.33 8.47 6.91
N ARG A 165 1.40 9.42 6.99
CA ARG A 165 1.74 10.83 6.79
C ARG A 165 2.72 11.31 7.88
N GLU A 166 3.79 11.99 7.48
CA GLU A 166 4.73 12.62 8.42
C GLU A 166 4.12 13.96 8.89
N ASN A 167 3.48 13.95 10.06
CA ASN A 167 3.04 15.18 10.72
C ASN A 167 4.27 16.05 11.07
N ARG A 168 4.30 17.27 10.55
CA ARG A 168 5.29 18.31 10.88
C ARG A 168 4.81 19.18 12.05
#